data_AF-A0A7K0DEH3-F1
#
_entry.id   AF-A0A7K0DEH3-F1
#
_cell.length_a   1.000
_cell.length_b   1.000
_cell.length_c   1.000
_cell.angle_alpha   90.00
_cell.angle_beta   90.00
_cell.angle_gamma   90.00
#
_symmetry.space_group_name_H-M   'P 1'
#
loop_
_entity.id
_entity.type
_entity.pdbx_description
1 polymer ?
#
loop_
_entity_poly.entity_id
_entity_poly.type
_entity_poly.pdbx_seq_one_letter_code
_entity_poly.pdbx_strand_id
1 'polypeptide(L)'
;MNTTASDRDHATGSLGRAEELDRILRPLVGANMYRDNAFRITGVPPDASPTVIRRRREELALSERLGVPYQPAGDLPPTPAPDGDAVRAAFETLRDPVARLVHELLWLSGDAEHDAAIRAHCAVLEDDSIVELDDTDFEDDPRAQRWAAALGQWARVLDDDRIWERARTRVTEIDDPRLTTGVVRRLRDRLPRHMIDVGIALAVQRVEKFGPDAADWHLRLLDESTFDDDVIDIALRQATRPAETRVRTACETAEQDATTASADSAAAGRVLLDRVRPALRMIAALLGPDDPVTDAAYDQAARAVNLCATTHHRADPKNDAAALDMLAQARTLARLPTTIELIDNNEEVVGAETVVGAVASLVGRGWVNTAADRLRVWRSRIGNPVLRQQITQLLADRRGIVGAMRGAPFVGFWLVGFSFLAGHRAPGKDGTYIATHYMAPLLIPIPLASYLRDERFFYGKVPLTIGARIWRAIVLLGFLVAFIRPYDGGTGRTVFLIAVGALALLNAARIVWLLVSTTTRPTAHRAE
;
A
#
# COMPACT_ATOMS: atom_id res chain seq x y z
N MET A 1 25.90 42.92 19.38
CA MET A 1 24.48 42.73 19.00
C MET A 1 23.74 42.18 20.21
N ASN A 2 23.23 43.07 21.06
CA ASN A 2 22.44 42.70 22.24
C ASN A 2 20.97 42.84 21.88
N THR A 3 20.31 41.74 21.53
CA THR A 3 18.85 41.65 21.52
C THR A 3 18.39 41.83 22.97
N THR A 4 17.77 42.98 23.26
CA THR A 4 17.36 43.36 24.62
C THR A 4 16.29 42.40 25.15
N ALA A 5 16.27 42.14 26.46
CA ALA A 5 15.29 41.26 27.11
C ALA A 5 13.82 41.60 26.76
N SER A 6 13.53 42.88 26.48
CA SER A 6 12.23 43.36 26.00
C SER A 6 11.78 42.77 24.65
N ASP A 7 12.72 42.47 23.73
CA ASP A 7 12.39 41.85 22.44
C ASP A 7 12.09 40.36 22.60
N ARG A 8 12.72 39.70 23.57
CA ARG A 8 12.42 38.29 23.88
C ARG A 8 11.05 38.15 24.54
N ASP A 9 10.69 39.03 25.47
CA ASP A 9 9.37 38.98 26.11
C ASP A 9 8.24 39.31 25.12
N HIS A 10 8.46 40.24 24.19
CA HIS A 10 7.50 40.49 23.10
C HIS A 10 7.37 39.32 22.11
N ALA A 11 8.47 38.67 21.73
CA ALA A 11 8.43 37.50 20.86
C ALA A 11 7.70 36.32 21.51
N THR A 12 7.96 36.06 22.80
CA THR A 12 7.35 34.96 23.56
C THR A 12 5.85 35.19 23.78
N GLY A 13 5.44 36.44 24.09
CA GLY A 13 4.02 36.80 24.17
C GLY A 13 3.29 36.80 22.81
N SER A 14 4.02 37.05 21.71
CA SER A 14 3.46 36.95 20.35
C SER A 14 3.22 35.50 19.93
N LEU A 15 4.15 34.60 20.25
CA LEU A 15 4.03 33.16 20.00
C LEU A 15 2.88 32.54 20.80
N GLY A 16 2.75 32.85 22.09
CA GLY A 16 1.66 32.31 22.91
C GLY A 16 0.26 32.71 22.42
N ARG A 17 0.09 33.95 21.95
CA ARG A 17 -1.18 34.41 21.35
C ARG A 17 -1.44 33.79 19.97
N ALA A 18 -0.38 33.44 19.25
CA ALA A 18 -0.50 32.75 17.99
C ALA A 18 -1.06 31.34 18.23
N GLU A 19 -0.49 30.61 19.19
CA GLU A 19 -0.97 29.28 19.58
C GLU A 19 -2.40 29.31 20.15
N GLU A 20 -2.77 30.37 20.87
CA GLU A 20 -4.12 30.55 21.42
C GLU A 20 -5.20 30.62 20.34
N LEU A 21 -4.99 31.40 19.29
CA LEU A 21 -5.92 31.47 18.16
C LEU A 21 -6.01 30.13 17.42
N ASP A 22 -4.89 29.45 17.21
CA ASP A 22 -4.89 28.13 16.55
C ASP A 22 -5.65 27.10 17.39
N ARG A 23 -5.55 27.18 18.72
CA ARG A 23 -6.34 26.36 19.66
C ARG A 23 -7.84 26.61 19.53
N ILE A 24 -8.26 27.87 19.31
CA ILE A 24 -9.68 28.25 19.17
C ILE A 24 -10.23 27.86 17.79
N LEU A 25 -9.45 28.06 16.72
CA LEU A 25 -9.89 27.76 15.36
C LEU A 25 -9.88 26.25 15.05
N ARG A 26 -8.97 25.48 15.63
CA ARG A 26 -8.84 24.03 15.38
C ARG A 26 -10.15 23.22 15.54
N PRO A 27 -10.97 23.40 16.58
CA PRO A 27 -12.25 22.68 16.68
C PRO A 27 -13.30 23.15 15.65
N LEU A 28 -13.15 24.33 15.06
CA LEU A 28 -14.11 24.97 14.15
C LEU A 28 -13.83 24.64 12.68
N VAL A 29 -13.57 23.37 12.36
CA VAL A 29 -13.30 22.91 10.98
C VAL A 29 -14.40 22.00 10.45
N GLY A 30 -14.48 21.85 9.13
CA GLY A 30 -15.56 21.11 8.47
C GLY A 30 -16.94 21.62 8.90
N ALA A 31 -17.88 20.70 9.12
CA ALA A 31 -19.24 21.05 9.54
C ALA A 31 -19.31 21.73 10.94
N ASN A 32 -18.28 21.55 11.78
CA ASN A 32 -18.25 22.10 13.13
C ASN A 32 -18.06 23.62 13.16
N MET A 33 -17.53 24.21 12.08
CA MET A 33 -17.33 25.66 11.96
C MET A 33 -18.56 26.48 12.37
N TYR A 34 -19.74 26.06 11.91
CA TYR A 34 -21.02 26.69 12.28
C TYR A 34 -21.82 25.89 13.29
N ARG A 35 -21.74 24.55 13.30
CA ARG A 35 -22.49 23.72 14.28
C ARG A 35 -22.06 24.00 15.71
N ASP A 36 -20.76 24.23 15.93
CA ASP A 36 -20.18 24.51 17.24
C ASP A 36 -20.02 26.02 17.49
N ASN A 37 -20.59 26.88 16.63
CA ASN A 37 -20.51 28.31 16.84
C ASN A 37 -21.31 28.73 18.09
N ALA A 38 -20.64 29.38 19.04
CA ALA A 38 -21.24 29.70 20.33
C ALA A 38 -22.47 30.62 20.23
N PHE A 39 -22.52 31.54 19.26
CA PHE A 39 -23.67 32.41 19.04
C PHE A 39 -24.84 31.65 18.40
N ARG A 40 -24.55 30.69 17.51
CA ARG A 40 -25.57 29.79 16.97
C ARG A 40 -26.22 28.94 18.04
N ILE A 41 -25.41 28.28 18.88
CA ILE A 41 -25.88 27.38 19.94
C ILE A 41 -26.67 28.13 21.01
N THR A 42 -26.22 29.33 21.39
CA THR A 42 -26.87 30.11 22.45
C THR A 42 -28.03 30.97 21.96
N GLY A 43 -28.15 31.23 20.66
CA GLY A 43 -29.15 32.14 20.09
C GLY A 43 -29.02 33.59 20.58
N VAL A 44 -27.82 33.96 21.05
CA VAL A 44 -27.49 35.31 21.49
C VAL A 44 -26.93 36.07 20.29
N PRO A 45 -27.35 37.32 20.03
CA PRO A 45 -26.76 38.09 18.93
C PRO A 45 -25.30 38.51 19.27
N PRO A 46 -24.40 38.66 18.30
CA PRO A 46 -22.98 38.92 18.62
C PRO A 46 -22.71 40.24 19.35
N ASP A 47 -23.55 41.24 19.11
CA ASP A 47 -23.56 42.54 19.78
C ASP A 47 -24.15 42.50 21.21
N ALA A 48 -24.58 41.32 21.68
CA ALA A 48 -25.23 41.19 22.98
C ALA A 48 -24.37 41.70 24.14
N SER A 49 -25.00 42.54 24.97
CA SER A 49 -24.42 43.01 26.22
C SER A 49 -24.31 41.87 27.25
N PRO A 50 -23.44 42.01 28.26
CA PRO A 50 -23.34 41.04 29.36
C PRO A 50 -24.69 40.78 30.05
N THR A 51 -25.58 41.77 30.10
CA THR A 51 -26.93 41.63 30.66
C THR A 51 -27.80 40.69 29.83
N VAL A 52 -27.73 40.78 28.50
CA VAL A 52 -28.47 39.89 27.59
C VAL A 52 -27.94 38.46 27.71
N ILE A 53 -26.61 38.28 27.76
CA ILE A 53 -25.97 36.97 27.96
C ILE A 53 -26.42 36.36 29.30
N ARG A 54 -26.40 37.13 30.38
CA ARG A 54 -26.86 36.67 31.71
C ARG A 54 -28.32 36.24 31.67
N ARG A 55 -29.20 37.05 31.06
CA ARG A 55 -30.62 36.71 30.91
C ARG A 55 -30.81 35.40 30.14
N ARG A 56 -30.10 35.21 29.02
CA ARG A 56 -30.18 33.96 28.23
C ARG A 56 -29.69 32.73 29.01
N ARG A 57 -28.68 32.88 29.88
CA ARG A 57 -28.25 31.81 30.80
C ARG A 57 -29.31 31.47 31.85
N GLU A 58 -30.01 32.47 32.38
CA GLU A 58 -31.12 32.25 33.32
C GLU A 58 -32.29 31.53 32.64
N GLU A 59 -32.60 31.88 31.39
CA GLU A 59 -33.60 31.18 30.57
C GLU A 59 -33.24 29.71 30.34
N LEU A 60 -31.98 29.39 30.07
CA LEU A 60 -31.48 28.00 29.98
C LEU A 60 -31.65 27.24 31.31
N ALA A 61 -31.26 27.85 32.43
CA ALA A 61 -31.40 27.22 33.75
C ALA A 61 -32.88 26.96 34.09
N LEU A 62 -33.79 27.80 33.62
CA LEU A 62 -35.22 27.61 33.76
C LEU A 62 -35.73 26.47 32.86
N SER A 63 -35.32 26.41 31.58
CA SER A 63 -35.74 25.33 30.68
C SER A 63 -35.29 23.96 31.17
N GLU A 64 -34.07 23.84 31.69
CA GLU A 64 -33.55 22.61 32.32
C GLU A 64 -34.41 22.20 33.53
N ARG A 65 -34.76 23.16 34.41
CA ARG A 65 -35.62 22.90 35.59
C ARG A 65 -37.04 22.45 35.21
N LEU A 66 -37.55 22.93 34.08
CA LEU A 66 -38.88 22.60 33.58
C LEU A 66 -38.89 21.33 32.71
N GLY A 67 -37.72 20.77 32.38
CA GLY A 67 -37.60 19.61 31.49
C GLY A 67 -37.99 19.90 30.04
N VAL A 68 -37.91 21.16 29.60
CA VAL A 68 -38.25 21.59 28.23
C VAL A 68 -36.95 21.80 27.43
N PRO A 69 -36.84 21.31 26.19
CA PRO A 69 -35.68 21.57 25.35
C PRO A 69 -35.44 23.08 25.16
N TYR A 70 -34.19 23.51 25.33
CA TYR A 70 -33.81 24.88 25.03
C TYR A 70 -33.81 25.09 23.51
N GLN A 71 -34.53 26.11 23.04
CA GLN A 71 -34.55 26.49 21.63
C GLN A 71 -33.81 27.82 21.46
N PRO A 72 -32.63 27.83 20.81
CA PRO A 72 -31.94 29.07 20.51
C PRO A 72 -32.76 29.92 19.54
N ALA A 73 -32.82 31.22 19.79
CA ALA A 73 -33.45 32.18 18.89
C ALA A 73 -32.49 32.58 17.75
N GLY A 74 -33.02 32.78 16.54
CA GLY A 74 -32.25 33.32 15.41
C GLY A 74 -32.57 32.69 14.06
N ASP A 75 -31.87 33.17 13.02
CA ASP A 75 -32.19 32.85 11.63
C ASP A 75 -31.66 31.49 11.13
N LEU A 76 -30.69 30.90 11.84
CA LEU A 76 -30.04 29.62 11.49
C LEU A 76 -29.96 28.70 12.72
N PRO A 77 -31.09 28.24 13.28
CA PRO A 77 -31.05 27.36 14.43
C PRO A 77 -30.26 26.07 14.12
N PRO A 78 -29.49 25.53 15.07
CA PRO A 78 -28.81 24.26 14.89
C PRO A 78 -29.85 23.13 14.74
N THR A 79 -29.55 22.19 13.85
CA THR A 79 -30.38 20.99 13.62
C THR A 79 -29.49 19.75 13.78
N PRO A 80 -29.76 18.87 14.76
CA PRO A 80 -30.82 18.94 15.79
C PRO A 80 -30.59 20.05 16.82
N ALA A 81 -31.61 20.32 17.64
CA ALA A 81 -31.51 21.28 18.74
C ALA A 81 -30.40 20.88 19.73
N PRO A 82 -29.66 21.86 20.30
CA PRO A 82 -28.51 21.56 21.15
C PRO A 82 -28.98 21.06 22.51
N ASP A 83 -28.23 20.15 23.11
CA ASP A 83 -28.47 19.72 24.49
C ASP A 83 -28.01 20.80 25.50
N GLY A 84 -28.44 20.66 26.76
CA GLY A 84 -28.10 21.63 27.80
C GLY A 84 -26.60 21.75 28.10
N ASP A 85 -25.84 20.65 27.93
CA ASP A 85 -24.39 20.65 28.12
C ASP A 85 -23.69 21.46 27.03
N ALA A 86 -24.09 21.29 25.76
CA ALA A 86 -23.60 22.06 24.62
C ALA A 86 -23.89 23.56 24.79
N VAL A 87 -25.11 23.92 25.22
CA VAL A 87 -25.45 25.34 25.46
C VAL A 87 -24.63 25.92 26.62
N ARG A 88 -24.41 25.16 27.71
CA ARG A 88 -23.54 25.59 28.81
C ARG A 88 -22.09 25.78 28.33
N ALA A 89 -21.54 24.84 27.56
CA ALA A 89 -20.20 24.95 27.00
C ALA A 89 -20.05 26.16 26.05
N ALA A 90 -21.07 26.46 25.24
CA ALA A 90 -21.08 27.64 24.38
C ALA A 90 -21.06 28.94 25.21
N PHE A 91 -21.83 29.04 26.30
CA PHE A 91 -21.76 30.19 27.20
C PHE A 91 -20.41 30.35 27.91
N GLU A 92 -19.74 29.25 28.24
CA GLU A 92 -18.39 29.30 28.80
C GLU A 92 -17.36 29.74 27.74
N THR A 93 -17.54 29.34 26.48
CA THR A 93 -16.72 29.81 25.35
C THR A 93 -16.86 31.33 25.16
N LEU A 94 -18.08 31.87 25.28
CA LEU A 94 -18.32 33.33 25.20
C LEU A 94 -17.70 34.16 26.34
N ARG A 95 -17.21 33.52 27.42
CA ARG A 95 -16.46 34.21 28.49
C ARG A 95 -15.00 34.47 28.12
N ASP A 96 -14.44 33.71 27.19
CA ASP A 96 -13.13 33.99 26.62
C ASP A 96 -13.27 35.09 25.56
N PRO A 97 -12.70 36.29 25.76
CA PRO A 97 -12.87 37.43 24.85
C PRO A 97 -12.25 37.17 23.47
N VAL A 98 -11.18 36.37 23.40
CA VAL A 98 -10.53 36.02 22.14
C VAL A 98 -11.41 35.02 21.39
N ALA A 99 -11.89 33.98 22.07
CA ALA A 99 -12.82 33.02 21.47
C ALA A 99 -14.13 33.69 21.04
N ARG A 100 -14.68 34.57 21.88
CA ARG A 100 -15.87 35.36 21.55
C ARG A 100 -15.69 36.13 20.25
N LEU A 101 -14.58 36.85 20.07
CA LEU A 101 -14.33 37.60 18.83
C LEU A 101 -14.24 36.67 17.61
N VAL A 102 -13.59 35.51 17.74
CA VAL A 102 -13.51 34.52 16.65
C VAL A 102 -14.89 34.02 16.27
N HIS A 103 -15.68 33.58 17.24
CA HIS A 103 -17.04 33.13 17.00
C HIS A 103 -17.94 34.22 16.40
N GLU A 104 -17.70 35.49 16.76
CA GLU A 104 -18.43 36.64 16.25
C GLU A 104 -18.08 36.93 14.78
N LEU A 105 -16.80 36.81 14.40
CA LEU A 105 -16.37 36.90 13.00
C LEU A 105 -16.83 35.73 12.14
N LEU A 106 -17.22 34.61 12.75
CA LEU A 106 -17.75 33.45 12.06
C LEU A 106 -19.28 33.34 12.18
N TRP A 107 -19.96 34.42 12.60
CA TRP A 107 -21.41 34.42 12.80
C TRP A 107 -22.15 35.67 12.28
N LEU A 108 -23.47 35.53 12.13
CA LEU A 108 -24.35 36.55 11.57
C LEU A 108 -24.31 37.82 12.40
N SER A 109 -24.17 38.94 11.73
CA SER A 109 -23.69 40.20 12.31
C SER A 109 -24.45 41.43 11.85
N GLY A 110 -25.37 41.27 10.90
CA GLY A 110 -26.15 42.35 10.29
C GLY A 110 -25.45 43.03 9.10
N ASP A 111 -24.21 42.67 8.78
CA ASP A 111 -23.58 43.09 7.53
C ASP A 111 -24.03 42.18 6.39
N ALA A 112 -24.60 42.76 5.32
CA ALA A 112 -25.28 41.99 4.28
C ALA A 112 -24.34 41.06 3.51
N GLU A 113 -23.09 41.47 3.26
CA GLU A 113 -22.14 40.66 2.49
C GLU A 113 -21.55 39.53 3.35
N HIS A 114 -21.17 39.87 4.59
CA HIS A 114 -20.70 38.89 5.57
C HIS A 114 -21.76 37.84 5.90
N ASP A 115 -23.00 38.27 6.14
CA ASP A 115 -24.10 37.38 6.49
C ASP A 115 -24.52 36.50 5.30
N ALA A 116 -24.39 37.00 4.06
CA ALA A 116 -24.57 36.19 2.86
C ALA A 116 -23.50 35.08 2.76
N ALA A 117 -22.22 35.42 2.97
CA ALA A 117 -21.12 34.46 2.96
C ALA A 117 -21.31 33.35 4.00
N ILE A 118 -21.73 33.70 5.22
CA ILE A 118 -22.03 32.73 6.28
C ILE A 118 -23.19 31.83 5.88
N ARG A 119 -24.30 32.38 5.39
CA ARG A 119 -25.47 31.58 4.99
C ARG A 119 -25.13 30.62 3.86
N ALA A 120 -24.43 31.09 2.82
CA ALA A 120 -24.01 30.26 1.71
C ALA A 120 -23.08 29.13 2.17
N HIS A 121 -22.06 29.45 2.99
CA HIS A 121 -21.10 28.46 3.47
C HIS A 121 -21.73 27.47 4.46
N CYS A 122 -22.61 27.94 5.35
CA CYS A 122 -23.37 27.08 6.26
C CYS A 122 -24.28 26.12 5.48
N ALA A 123 -24.97 26.60 4.44
CA ALA A 123 -25.85 25.78 3.64
C ALA A 123 -25.11 24.64 2.93
N VAL A 124 -23.90 24.88 2.41
CA VAL A 124 -23.10 23.83 1.76
C VAL A 124 -22.46 22.87 2.76
N LEU A 125 -22.10 23.34 3.97
CA LEU A 125 -21.57 22.49 5.04
C LEU A 125 -22.62 21.58 5.71
N GLU A 126 -23.89 22.00 5.69
CA GLU A 126 -25.02 21.22 6.20
C GLU A 126 -25.67 20.32 5.15
N ASP A 127 -25.22 20.41 3.90
CA ASP A 127 -25.73 19.58 2.82
C ASP A 127 -25.20 18.13 2.96
N ASP A 128 -26.03 17.25 3.53
CA ASP A 128 -25.71 15.82 3.70
C ASP A 128 -25.55 15.08 2.36
N SER A 129 -25.94 15.68 1.22
CA SER A 129 -25.80 15.07 -0.11
C SER A 129 -24.35 14.95 -0.60
N ILE A 130 -23.39 15.52 0.13
CA ILE A 130 -21.95 15.35 -0.12
C ILE A 130 -21.57 13.85 -0.12
N VAL A 131 -22.35 12.96 0.50
CA VAL A 131 -22.04 11.53 0.66
C VAL A 131 -22.08 10.70 -0.64
N GLU A 132 -22.83 11.10 -1.67
CA GLU A 132 -22.93 10.37 -2.94
C GLU A 132 -22.27 11.19 -4.07
N LEU A 133 -21.04 10.82 -4.43
CA LEU A 133 -20.42 11.28 -5.68
C LEU A 133 -21.10 10.49 -6.80
N ASP A 134 -21.96 11.18 -7.54
CA ASP A 134 -22.55 10.67 -8.77
C ASP A 134 -21.58 10.96 -9.93
N ASP A 135 -21.68 10.26 -11.06
CA ASP A 135 -20.82 10.42 -12.25
C ASP A 135 -21.01 11.79 -12.99
N THR A 136 -21.51 12.82 -12.30
CA THR A 136 -21.71 14.16 -12.87
C THR A 136 -20.35 14.86 -13.05
N ASP A 137 -20.13 15.47 -14.21
CA ASP A 137 -18.97 16.32 -14.45
C ASP A 137 -18.92 17.47 -13.44
N PHE A 138 -17.75 17.69 -12.83
CA PHE A 138 -17.56 18.66 -11.74
C PHE A 138 -18.04 20.08 -12.08
N GLU A 139 -17.80 20.53 -13.33
CA GLU A 139 -18.18 21.86 -13.81
C GLU A 139 -19.71 22.07 -13.84
N ASP A 140 -20.45 20.99 -14.09
CA ASP A 140 -21.91 20.99 -14.16
C ASP A 140 -22.56 20.61 -12.82
N ASP A 141 -21.79 20.20 -11.79
CA ASP A 141 -22.33 19.84 -10.47
C ASP A 141 -22.85 21.09 -9.73
N PRO A 142 -24.18 21.21 -9.48
CA PRO A 142 -24.74 22.35 -8.76
C PRO A 142 -24.20 22.48 -7.32
N ARG A 143 -23.68 21.40 -6.73
CA ARG A 143 -23.00 21.44 -5.43
C ARG A 143 -21.66 22.16 -5.54
N ALA A 144 -20.87 21.86 -6.57
CA ALA A 144 -19.57 22.51 -6.79
C ALA A 144 -19.79 24.02 -7.01
N GLN A 145 -20.79 24.41 -7.80
CA GLN A 145 -21.15 25.81 -8.03
C GLN A 145 -21.56 26.54 -6.74
N ARG A 146 -22.38 25.90 -5.87
CA ARG A 146 -22.75 26.49 -4.57
C ARG A 146 -21.54 26.65 -3.64
N TRP A 147 -20.65 25.66 -3.62
CA TRP A 147 -19.42 25.72 -2.84
C TRP A 147 -18.46 26.81 -3.33
N ALA A 148 -18.20 26.88 -4.63
CA ALA A 148 -17.37 27.91 -5.24
C ALA A 148 -17.94 29.32 -4.96
N ALA A 149 -19.27 29.48 -5.06
CA ALA A 149 -19.93 30.73 -4.71
C ALA A 149 -19.75 31.10 -3.23
N ALA A 150 -19.85 30.12 -2.32
CA ALA A 150 -19.66 30.35 -0.88
C ALA A 150 -18.21 30.73 -0.55
N LEU A 151 -17.22 30.04 -1.12
CA LEU A 151 -15.80 30.35 -0.94
C LEU A 151 -15.45 31.73 -1.53
N GLY A 152 -15.96 32.05 -2.72
CA GLY A 152 -15.77 33.36 -3.34
C GLY A 152 -16.45 34.51 -2.60
N GLN A 153 -17.56 34.26 -1.90
CA GLN A 153 -18.16 35.24 -0.97
C GLN A 153 -17.26 35.47 0.25
N TRP A 154 -16.73 34.40 0.85
CA TRP A 154 -15.79 34.52 1.95
C TRP A 154 -14.49 35.24 1.56
N ALA A 155 -13.91 34.92 0.41
CA ALA A 155 -12.70 35.59 -0.07
C ALA A 155 -12.91 37.11 -0.19
N ARG A 156 -14.04 37.56 -0.76
CA ARG A 156 -14.39 38.98 -0.84
C ARG A 156 -14.56 39.63 0.54
N VAL A 157 -15.23 38.96 1.46
CA VAL A 157 -15.41 39.44 2.83
C VAL A 157 -14.07 39.59 3.55
N LEU A 158 -13.13 38.66 3.35
CA LEU A 158 -11.82 38.68 3.99
C LEU A 158 -10.87 39.74 3.38
N ASP A 159 -11.06 40.08 2.11
CA ASP A 159 -10.32 41.14 1.43
C ASP A 159 -10.82 42.56 1.80
N ASP A 160 -12.12 42.70 2.12
CA ASP A 160 -12.71 43.98 2.53
C ASP A 160 -12.21 44.45 3.92
N ASP A 161 -11.62 45.63 3.99
CA ASP A 161 -11.17 46.26 5.25
C ASP A 161 -12.31 46.53 6.25
N ARG A 162 -13.57 46.62 5.80
CA ARG A 162 -14.72 46.95 6.64
C ARG A 162 -14.96 45.91 7.74
N ILE A 163 -14.81 44.61 7.45
CA ILE A 163 -14.98 43.57 8.48
C ILE A 163 -13.90 43.68 9.56
N TRP A 164 -12.67 44.04 9.16
CA TRP A 164 -11.53 44.18 10.06
C TRP A 164 -11.60 45.48 10.88
N GLU A 165 -12.16 46.55 10.33
CA GLU A 165 -12.50 47.75 11.09
C GLU A 165 -13.54 47.44 12.16
N ARG A 166 -14.60 46.71 11.80
CA ARG A 166 -15.61 46.27 12.77
C ARG A 166 -14.99 45.43 13.87
N ALA A 167 -14.13 44.47 13.54
CA ALA A 167 -13.42 43.67 14.53
C ALA A 167 -12.62 44.55 15.50
N ARG A 168 -11.93 45.59 15.02
CA ARG A 168 -11.19 46.55 15.86
C ARG A 168 -12.11 47.38 16.76
N THR A 169 -13.25 47.82 16.26
CA THR A 169 -14.29 48.46 17.09
C THR A 169 -14.76 47.51 18.20
N ARG A 170 -15.01 46.25 17.87
CA ARG A 170 -15.44 45.22 18.82
C ARG A 170 -14.41 44.92 19.90
N VAL A 171 -13.11 44.93 19.55
CA VAL A 171 -12.04 44.85 20.55
C VAL A 171 -12.17 45.97 21.59
N THR A 172 -12.46 47.19 21.15
CA THR A 172 -12.63 48.36 22.02
C THR A 172 -13.90 48.26 22.87
N GLU A 173 -15.00 47.76 22.31
CA GLU A 173 -16.27 47.60 23.02
C GLU A 173 -16.26 46.46 24.05
N ILE A 174 -15.52 45.39 23.80
CA ILE A 174 -15.35 44.27 24.75
C ILE A 174 -14.47 44.71 25.93
N ASP A 175 -13.49 45.59 25.69
CA ASP A 175 -12.61 46.19 26.71
C ASP A 175 -11.93 45.16 27.65
N ASP A 176 -11.41 44.06 27.08
CA ASP A 176 -10.62 43.05 27.83
C ASP A 176 -9.12 43.18 27.49
N PRO A 177 -8.21 43.29 28.49
CA PRO A 177 -6.77 43.45 28.26
C PRO A 177 -6.10 42.35 27.41
N ARG A 178 -6.70 41.16 27.32
CA ARG A 178 -6.19 40.06 26.48
C ARG A 178 -6.50 40.29 25.01
N LEU A 179 -7.57 41.02 24.70
CA LEU A 179 -8.03 41.27 23.34
C LEU A 179 -7.45 42.61 22.85
N THR A 180 -6.59 42.54 21.83
CA THR A 180 -5.87 43.73 21.32
C THR A 180 -6.05 43.85 19.81
N THR A 181 -5.79 45.03 19.25
CA THR A 181 -5.78 45.23 17.78
C THR A 181 -4.78 44.29 17.08
N GLY A 182 -3.70 43.90 17.77
CA GLY A 182 -2.76 42.89 17.29
C GLY A 182 -3.37 41.48 17.15
N VAL A 183 -4.41 41.15 17.92
CA VAL A 183 -5.19 39.90 17.73
C VAL A 183 -5.96 39.97 16.42
N VAL A 184 -6.59 41.12 16.11
CA VAL A 184 -7.31 41.31 14.83
C VAL A 184 -6.38 41.14 13.63
N ARG A 185 -5.17 41.72 13.68
CA ARG A 185 -4.18 41.53 12.62
C ARG A 185 -3.83 40.06 12.41
N ARG A 186 -3.56 39.32 13.49
CA ARG A 186 -3.26 37.88 13.40
C ARG A 186 -4.47 37.07 12.90
N LEU A 187 -5.69 37.49 13.23
CA LEU A 187 -6.89 36.87 12.68
C LEU A 187 -7.00 37.11 11.17
N ARG A 188 -6.74 38.34 10.71
CA ARG A 188 -6.67 38.66 9.27
C ARG A 188 -5.66 37.79 8.53
N ASP A 189 -4.50 37.57 9.13
CA ASP A 189 -3.45 36.73 8.54
C ASP A 189 -3.82 35.22 8.51
N ARG A 190 -4.77 34.77 9.33
CA ARG A 190 -5.06 33.33 9.55
C ARG A 190 -6.41 32.85 9.07
N LEU A 191 -7.42 33.73 9.09
CA LEU A 191 -8.77 33.36 8.75
C LEU A 191 -8.91 32.87 7.29
N PRO A 192 -8.19 33.44 6.29
CA PRO A 192 -8.18 32.88 4.94
C PRO A 192 -7.72 31.42 4.92
N ARG A 193 -6.60 31.12 5.59
CA ARG A 193 -6.12 29.74 5.71
C ARG A 193 -7.12 28.84 6.44
N HIS A 194 -7.76 29.35 7.48
CA HIS A 194 -8.77 28.58 8.21
C HIS A 194 -9.98 28.20 7.33
N MET A 195 -10.37 29.05 6.37
CA MET A 195 -11.43 28.70 5.40
C MET A 195 -11.02 27.52 4.52
N ILE A 196 -9.74 27.45 4.14
CA ILE A 196 -9.19 26.32 3.39
C ILE A 196 -9.12 25.06 4.27
N ASP A 197 -8.66 25.20 5.51
CA ASP A 197 -8.59 24.10 6.49
C ASP A 197 -9.98 23.44 6.70
N VAL A 198 -11.08 24.21 6.60
CA VAL A 198 -12.45 23.68 6.66
C VAL A 198 -12.73 22.70 5.51
N GLY A 199 -12.36 23.06 4.28
CA GLY A 199 -12.50 22.18 3.10
C GLY A 199 -11.58 20.96 3.17
N ILE A 200 -10.32 21.15 3.59
CA ILE A 200 -9.36 20.05 3.77
C ILE A 200 -9.83 19.07 4.85
N ALA A 201 -10.42 19.55 5.94
CA ALA A 201 -10.96 18.67 6.99
C ALA A 201 -12.07 17.74 6.45
N LEU A 202 -12.90 18.23 5.52
CA LEU A 202 -13.88 17.39 4.83
C LEU A 202 -13.21 16.38 3.90
N ALA A 203 -12.19 16.79 3.14
CA ALA A 203 -11.41 15.88 2.30
C ALA A 203 -10.79 14.74 3.13
N VAL A 204 -10.17 15.07 4.28
CA VAL A 204 -9.65 14.10 5.24
C VAL A 204 -10.73 13.14 5.70
N GLN A 205 -11.88 13.64 6.15
CA GLN A 205 -12.99 12.81 6.61
C GLN A 205 -13.48 11.84 5.52
N ARG A 206 -13.51 12.28 4.26
CA ARG A 206 -13.89 11.43 3.14
C ARG A 206 -12.87 10.34 2.87
N VAL A 207 -11.58 10.65 2.91
CA VAL A 207 -10.53 9.63 2.73
C VAL A 207 -10.61 8.56 3.80
N GLU A 208 -10.87 8.94 5.04
CA GLU A 208 -11.05 8.00 6.15
C GLU A 208 -12.27 7.10 5.97
N LYS A 209 -13.37 7.63 5.42
CA LYS A 209 -14.64 6.91 5.28
C LYS A 209 -14.74 6.08 4.00
N PHE A 210 -14.22 6.58 2.87
CA PHE A 210 -14.47 6.03 1.53
C PHE A 210 -13.21 5.62 0.76
N GLY A 211 -12.02 5.99 1.24
CA GLY A 211 -10.75 5.68 0.58
C GLY A 211 -10.13 6.86 -0.18
N PRO A 212 -8.95 6.67 -0.80
CA PRO A 212 -8.09 7.77 -1.27
C PRO A 212 -8.75 8.66 -2.33
N ASP A 213 -9.45 8.07 -3.30
CA ASP A 213 -10.07 8.78 -4.43
C ASP A 213 -11.23 9.69 -3.99
N ALA A 214 -11.68 9.59 -2.74
CA ALA A 214 -12.80 10.36 -2.22
C ALA A 214 -12.46 11.81 -1.85
N ALA A 215 -11.16 12.18 -1.83
CA ALA A 215 -10.73 13.57 -1.60
C ALA A 215 -10.85 14.44 -2.84
N ASP A 216 -10.77 13.85 -4.04
CA ASP A 216 -10.56 14.55 -5.32
C ASP A 216 -11.55 15.69 -5.53
N TRP A 217 -12.82 15.47 -5.20
CA TRP A 217 -13.88 16.48 -5.34
C TRP A 217 -13.61 17.74 -4.49
N HIS A 218 -13.18 17.58 -3.23
CA HIS A 218 -12.87 18.74 -2.37
C HIS A 218 -11.54 19.39 -2.72
N LEU A 219 -10.56 18.62 -3.18
CA LEU A 219 -9.28 19.18 -3.63
C LEU A 219 -9.47 20.01 -4.89
N ARG A 220 -10.24 19.50 -5.86
CA ARG A 220 -10.62 20.24 -7.07
C ARG A 220 -11.41 21.50 -6.74
N LEU A 221 -12.30 21.45 -5.75
CA LEU A 221 -13.00 22.65 -5.27
C LEU A 221 -12.05 23.72 -4.73
N LEU A 222 -11.00 23.32 -4.02
CA LEU A 222 -10.00 24.26 -3.51
C LEU A 222 -9.13 24.81 -4.64
N ASP A 223 -8.73 23.97 -5.59
CA ASP A 223 -7.97 24.36 -6.80
C ASP A 223 -8.72 25.37 -7.67
N GLU A 224 -10.05 25.22 -7.80
CA GLU A 224 -10.90 26.17 -8.53
C GLU A 224 -11.35 27.38 -7.68
N SER A 225 -10.91 27.47 -6.43
CA SER A 225 -11.30 28.56 -5.53
C SER A 225 -10.53 29.85 -5.80
N THR A 226 -10.99 30.97 -5.22
CA THR A 226 -10.31 32.27 -5.34
C THR A 226 -9.20 32.49 -4.32
N PHE A 227 -8.85 31.47 -3.53
CA PHE A 227 -7.75 31.56 -2.56
C PHE A 227 -6.40 31.37 -3.26
N ASP A 228 -5.34 31.85 -2.63
CA ASP A 228 -3.96 31.74 -3.15
C ASP A 228 -3.47 30.28 -3.05
N ASP A 229 -2.98 29.74 -4.17
CA ASP A 229 -2.44 28.38 -4.30
C ASP A 229 -1.36 28.08 -3.26
N ASP A 230 -0.49 29.05 -2.93
CA ASP A 230 0.55 28.87 -1.91
C ASP A 230 -0.06 28.61 -0.52
N VAL A 231 -1.20 29.25 -0.22
CA VAL A 231 -1.91 29.05 1.05
C VAL A 231 -2.58 27.68 1.08
N ILE A 232 -3.12 27.22 -0.05
CA ILE A 232 -3.71 25.88 -0.20
C ILE A 232 -2.63 24.82 0.00
N ASP A 233 -1.49 24.94 -0.66
CA ASP A 233 -0.35 24.02 -0.52
C ASP A 233 0.17 23.94 0.91
N ILE A 234 0.32 25.09 1.58
CA ILE A 234 0.73 25.14 2.98
C ILE A 234 -0.31 24.44 3.87
N ALA A 235 -1.60 24.64 3.63
CA ALA A 235 -2.66 24.03 4.40
C ALA A 235 -2.69 22.50 4.21
N LEU A 236 -2.57 22.02 2.97
CA LEU A 236 -2.49 20.58 2.66
C LEU A 236 -1.29 19.92 3.34
N ARG A 237 -0.09 20.53 3.25
CA ARG A 237 1.12 20.04 3.93
C ARG A 237 1.00 20.01 5.44
N GLN A 238 0.17 20.88 6.03
CA GLN A 238 -0.06 20.89 7.47
C GLN A 238 -1.08 19.83 7.88
N ALA A 239 -2.10 19.59 7.06
CA ALA A 239 -3.07 18.54 7.26
C ALA A 239 -2.46 17.12 7.18
N THR A 240 -1.38 16.92 6.42
CA THR A 240 -0.67 15.62 6.36
C THR A 240 0.25 15.33 7.54
N ARG A 241 0.67 16.33 8.32
CA ARG A 241 1.63 16.16 9.43
C ARG A 241 1.27 15.06 10.44
N PRO A 242 0.01 14.88 10.86
CA PRO A 242 -0.37 13.78 11.74
C PRO A 242 -0.19 12.41 11.07
N ALA A 243 -0.46 12.29 9.77
CA ALA A 243 -0.23 11.06 9.01
C ALA A 243 1.27 10.76 8.84
N GLU A 244 2.07 11.77 8.49
CA GLU A 244 3.54 11.66 8.44
C GLU A 244 4.12 11.17 9.78
N THR A 245 3.65 11.74 10.89
CA THR A 245 4.08 11.36 12.23
C THR A 245 3.72 9.90 12.53
N ARG A 246 2.51 9.45 12.17
CA ARG A 246 2.10 8.04 12.31
C ARG A 246 2.99 7.10 11.50
N VAL A 247 3.32 7.43 10.25
CA VAL A 247 4.24 6.64 9.41
C VAL A 247 5.60 6.55 10.08
N ARG A 248 6.18 7.70 10.47
CA ARG A 248 7.49 7.76 11.12
C ARG A 248 7.53 6.91 12.39
N THR A 249 6.61 7.11 13.32
CA THR A 249 6.57 6.36 14.58
C THR A 249 6.36 4.87 14.36
N ALA A 250 5.53 4.47 13.39
CA ALA A 250 5.35 3.06 13.06
C ALA A 250 6.65 2.44 12.51
N CYS A 251 7.35 3.14 11.62
CA CYS A 251 8.64 2.70 11.07
C CYS A 251 9.69 2.56 12.18
N GLU A 252 9.88 3.59 13.01
CA GLU A 252 10.83 3.59 14.13
C GLU A 252 10.56 2.41 15.09
N THR A 253 9.28 2.15 15.40
CA THR A 253 8.90 1.01 16.25
C THR A 253 9.28 -0.31 15.61
N ALA A 254 8.96 -0.50 14.32
CA ALA A 254 9.25 -1.75 13.61
C ALA A 254 10.76 -1.99 13.42
N GLU A 255 11.54 -0.93 13.19
CA GLU A 255 13.00 -0.99 13.13
C GLU A 255 13.60 -1.39 14.48
N GLN A 256 13.09 -0.85 15.58
CA GLN A 256 13.49 -1.22 16.93
C GLN A 256 13.13 -2.68 17.25
N ASP A 257 11.91 -3.12 16.91
CA ASP A 257 11.46 -4.49 17.14
C ASP A 257 12.29 -5.49 16.32
N ALA A 258 12.58 -5.18 15.06
CA ALA A 258 13.40 -6.04 14.20
C ALA A 258 14.82 -6.20 14.75
N THR A 259 15.44 -5.11 15.23
CA THR A 259 16.82 -5.14 15.73
C THR A 259 16.95 -5.81 17.09
N THR A 260 15.94 -5.71 17.96
CA THR A 260 15.96 -6.29 19.31
C THR A 260 15.49 -7.75 19.35
N ALA A 261 14.47 -8.10 18.56
CA ALA A 261 13.87 -9.43 18.53
C ALA A 261 13.88 -9.99 17.09
N SER A 262 15.07 -10.37 16.61
CA SER A 262 15.27 -10.81 15.22
C SER A 262 14.36 -11.96 14.76
N ALA A 263 13.93 -12.84 15.67
CA ALA A 263 12.99 -13.94 15.39
C ALA A 263 11.55 -13.46 15.08
N ASP A 264 11.17 -12.28 15.57
CA ASP A 264 9.83 -11.70 15.40
C ASP A 264 9.79 -10.59 14.33
N SER A 265 10.92 -10.34 13.67
CA SER A 265 11.06 -9.28 12.65
C SER A 265 10.06 -9.39 11.49
N ALA A 266 9.68 -10.61 11.07
CA ALA A 266 8.61 -10.79 10.09
C ALA A 266 7.22 -10.41 10.61
N ALA A 267 6.95 -10.60 11.90
CA ALA A 267 5.70 -10.14 12.50
C ALA A 267 5.68 -8.61 12.60
N ALA A 268 6.79 -8.00 13.01
CA ALA A 268 6.96 -6.55 13.04
C ALA A 268 6.73 -5.91 11.65
N GLY A 269 7.29 -6.49 10.58
CA GLY A 269 7.07 -6.01 9.21
C GLY A 269 5.61 -6.07 8.75
N ARG A 270 4.87 -7.13 9.11
CA ARG A 270 3.42 -7.20 8.81
C ARG A 270 2.61 -6.16 9.59
N VAL A 271 2.86 -6.02 10.89
CA VAL A 271 2.21 -5.01 11.73
C VAL A 271 2.51 -3.60 11.22
N LEU A 272 3.73 -3.35 10.75
CA LEU A 272 4.12 -2.09 10.13
C LEU A 272 3.25 -1.79 8.90
N LEU A 273 3.17 -2.73 7.95
CA LEU A 273 2.39 -2.58 6.72
C LEU A 273 0.90 -2.24 7.00
N ASP A 274 0.31 -2.87 8.00
CA ASP A 274 -1.08 -2.61 8.39
C ASP A 274 -1.24 -1.21 9.00
N ARG A 275 -0.27 -0.76 9.81
CA ARG A 275 -0.31 0.56 10.48
C ARG A 275 -0.04 1.72 9.52
N VAL A 276 0.89 1.58 8.58
CA VAL A 276 1.27 2.68 7.67
C VAL A 276 0.27 2.88 6.53
N ARG A 277 -0.44 1.83 6.10
CA ARG A 277 -1.30 1.88 4.92
C ARG A 277 -2.38 2.97 4.97
N PRO A 278 -3.14 3.18 6.07
CA PRO A 278 -4.11 4.27 6.13
C PRO A 278 -3.46 5.65 6.08
N ALA A 279 -2.29 5.81 6.72
CA ALA A 279 -1.58 7.08 6.76
C ALA A 279 -0.96 7.43 5.40
N LEU A 280 -0.36 6.47 4.70
CA LEU A 280 0.19 6.66 3.35
C LEU A 280 -0.90 7.02 2.34
N ARG A 281 -2.06 6.37 2.42
CA ARG A 281 -3.23 6.71 1.58
C ARG A 281 -3.72 8.14 1.81
N MET A 282 -3.75 8.59 3.07
CA MET A 282 -4.11 9.97 3.39
C MET A 282 -3.14 10.98 2.78
N ILE A 283 -1.82 10.73 2.91
CA ILE A 283 -0.79 11.62 2.37
C ILE A 283 -0.90 11.69 0.84
N ALA A 284 -0.97 10.53 0.16
CA ALA A 284 -1.08 10.47 -1.29
C ALA A 284 -2.38 11.07 -1.83
N ALA A 285 -3.50 10.92 -1.10
CA ALA A 285 -4.77 11.51 -1.49
C ALA A 285 -4.73 13.05 -1.43
N LEU A 286 -4.11 13.63 -0.41
CA LEU A 286 -4.10 15.08 -0.21
C LEU A 286 -3.02 15.82 -0.99
N LEU A 287 -1.83 15.23 -1.15
CA LEU A 287 -0.69 15.87 -1.81
C LEU A 287 -0.48 15.35 -3.24
N GLY A 288 -1.15 14.27 -3.61
CA GLY A 288 -0.93 13.59 -4.88
C GLY A 288 0.22 12.57 -4.83
N PRO A 289 0.30 11.70 -5.85
CA PRO A 289 1.26 10.60 -5.92
C PRO A 289 2.71 11.07 -6.19
N ASP A 290 2.88 12.26 -6.78
CA ASP A 290 4.18 12.80 -7.22
C ASP A 290 4.75 13.87 -6.27
N ASP A 291 4.10 14.14 -5.12
CA ASP A 291 4.63 15.11 -4.14
C ASP A 291 5.84 14.54 -3.37
N PRO A 292 6.91 15.32 -3.15
CA PRO A 292 8.10 14.87 -2.43
C PRO A 292 7.84 14.34 -1.01
N VAL A 293 6.81 14.82 -0.32
CA VAL A 293 6.43 14.32 1.02
C VAL A 293 5.76 12.96 0.90
N THR A 294 4.93 12.75 -0.13
CA THR A 294 4.37 11.43 -0.45
C THR A 294 5.50 10.44 -0.70
N ASP A 295 6.44 10.77 -1.59
CA ASP A 295 7.60 9.92 -1.89
C ASP A 295 8.42 9.59 -0.64
N ALA A 296 8.75 10.61 0.16
CA ALA A 296 9.54 10.43 1.37
C ALA A 296 8.86 9.48 2.39
N ALA A 297 7.54 9.61 2.58
CA ALA A 297 6.78 8.76 3.50
C ALA A 297 6.70 7.31 3.00
N TYR A 298 6.44 7.12 1.71
CA TYR A 298 6.40 5.81 1.07
C TYR A 298 7.76 5.10 1.15
N ASP A 299 8.85 5.81 0.85
CA ASP A 299 10.20 5.24 0.94
C ASP A 299 10.66 4.97 2.37
N GLN A 300 10.23 5.78 3.35
CA GLN A 300 10.50 5.47 4.75
C GLN A 300 9.87 4.13 5.14
N ALA A 301 8.60 3.91 4.78
CA ALA A 301 7.93 2.63 5.01
C ALA A 301 8.61 1.49 4.25
N ALA A 302 8.98 1.70 2.98
CA ALA A 302 9.68 0.70 2.16
C ALA A 302 11.01 0.26 2.79
N ARG A 303 11.82 1.21 3.28
CA ARG A 303 13.10 0.92 3.95
C ARG A 303 12.91 0.15 5.26
N ALA A 304 11.93 0.54 6.07
CA ALA A 304 11.63 -0.15 7.32
C ALA A 304 11.17 -1.60 7.08
N VAL A 305 10.28 -1.83 6.11
CA VAL A 305 9.85 -3.20 5.72
C VAL A 305 11.03 -4.01 5.18
N ASN A 306 11.88 -3.42 4.35
CA ASN A 306 13.11 -4.06 3.87
C ASN A 306 14.06 -4.44 5.02
N LEU A 307 14.20 -3.60 6.05
CA LEU A 307 14.97 -3.94 7.24
C LEU A 307 14.39 -5.15 7.98
N CYS A 308 13.06 -5.17 8.18
CA CYS A 308 12.37 -6.32 8.79
C CYS A 308 12.64 -7.61 7.98
N ALA A 309 12.56 -7.54 6.65
CA ALA A 309 12.79 -8.70 5.78
C ALA A 309 14.21 -9.23 5.83
N THR A 310 15.21 -8.34 5.71
CA THR A 310 16.63 -8.73 5.76
C THR A 310 17.03 -9.23 7.15
N THR A 311 16.43 -8.71 8.22
CA THR A 311 16.67 -9.18 9.59
C THR A 311 16.06 -10.56 9.82
N HIS A 312 14.84 -10.79 9.32
CA HIS A 312 14.19 -12.10 9.36
C HIS A 312 15.02 -13.16 8.65
N HIS A 313 15.47 -12.85 7.44
CA HIS A 313 16.33 -13.75 6.66
C HIS A 313 17.63 -14.11 7.40
N ARG A 314 18.30 -13.13 8.03
CA ARG A 314 19.52 -13.39 8.81
C ARG A 314 19.26 -14.28 10.04
N ALA A 315 18.08 -14.19 10.64
CA ALA A 315 17.71 -14.98 11.82
C ALA A 315 17.31 -16.42 11.46
N ASP A 316 16.53 -16.61 10.39
CA ASP A 316 16.11 -17.93 9.90
C ASP A 316 16.17 -18.04 8.36
N PRO A 317 17.37 -18.29 7.79
CA PRO A 317 17.56 -18.45 6.34
C PRO A 317 16.82 -19.65 5.74
N LYS A 318 16.19 -20.51 6.55
CA LYS A 318 15.43 -21.66 6.07
C LYS A 318 13.97 -21.31 5.81
N ASN A 319 13.50 -20.15 6.29
CA ASN A 319 12.12 -19.69 6.20
C ASN A 319 11.99 -18.31 5.52
N ASP A 320 12.55 -18.21 4.31
CA ASP A 320 12.62 -16.96 3.56
C ASP A 320 11.33 -16.57 2.83
N ALA A 321 10.29 -17.43 2.85
CA ALA A 321 9.03 -17.10 2.19
C ALA A 321 8.42 -15.80 2.73
N ALA A 322 8.53 -15.56 4.04
CA ALA A 322 8.10 -14.33 4.68
C ALA A 322 9.02 -13.14 4.30
N ALA A 323 10.33 -13.34 4.21
CA ALA A 323 11.27 -12.30 3.79
C ALA A 323 11.00 -11.84 2.34
N LEU A 324 10.82 -12.79 1.42
CA LEU A 324 10.53 -12.50 0.02
C LEU A 324 9.18 -11.80 -0.17
N ASP A 325 8.14 -12.22 0.56
CA ASP A 325 6.84 -11.54 0.55
C ASP A 325 6.96 -10.09 1.05
N MET A 326 7.68 -9.86 2.15
CA MET A 326 7.94 -8.51 2.65
C MET A 326 8.77 -7.66 1.68
N LEU A 327 9.78 -8.22 1.02
CA LEU A 327 10.57 -7.50 0.00
C LEU A 327 9.71 -7.11 -1.20
N ALA A 328 8.82 -8.00 -1.65
CA ALA A 328 7.85 -7.68 -2.70
C ALA A 328 6.93 -6.53 -2.27
N GLN A 329 6.41 -6.56 -1.03
CA GLN A 329 5.60 -5.46 -0.49
C GLN A 329 6.40 -4.16 -0.38
N ALA A 330 7.62 -4.20 0.15
CA ALA A 330 8.52 -3.04 0.23
C ALA A 330 8.77 -2.45 -1.17
N ARG A 331 8.92 -3.30 -2.18
CA ARG A 331 9.13 -2.88 -3.57
C ARG A 331 7.93 -2.12 -4.15
N THR A 332 6.70 -2.48 -3.76
CA THR A 332 5.49 -1.74 -4.15
C THR A 332 5.37 -0.36 -3.48
N LEU A 333 6.05 -0.17 -2.34
CA LEU A 333 6.07 1.10 -1.62
C LEU A 333 7.20 2.02 -2.09
N ALA A 334 8.32 1.47 -2.55
CA ALA A 334 9.50 2.26 -2.93
C ALA A 334 9.24 3.20 -4.11
N ARG A 335 9.64 4.47 -3.97
CA ARG A 335 9.45 5.52 -4.98
C ARG A 335 10.79 6.03 -5.51
N LEU A 336 11.74 6.31 -4.63
CA LEU A 336 13.06 6.80 -4.99
C LEU A 336 13.93 5.69 -5.62
N PRO A 337 14.71 6.00 -6.68
CA PRO A 337 15.58 5.04 -7.36
C PRO A 337 16.54 4.31 -6.43
N THR A 338 17.09 5.01 -5.42
CA THR A 338 18.02 4.43 -4.45
C THR A 338 17.37 3.40 -3.54
N THR A 339 16.11 3.61 -3.14
CA THR A 339 15.37 2.65 -2.31
C THR A 339 14.97 1.43 -3.13
N ILE A 340 14.55 1.65 -4.38
CA ILE A 340 14.25 0.61 -5.35
C ILE A 340 15.47 -0.30 -5.55
N GLU A 341 16.62 0.28 -5.87
CA GLU A 341 17.86 -0.49 -6.09
C GLU A 341 18.28 -1.27 -4.83
N LEU A 342 18.15 -0.68 -3.64
CA LEU A 342 18.44 -1.36 -2.39
C LEU A 342 17.54 -2.60 -2.18
N ILE A 343 16.24 -2.47 -2.43
CA ILE A 343 15.28 -3.56 -2.24
C ILE A 343 15.48 -4.64 -3.30
N ASP A 344 15.66 -4.25 -4.56
CA ASP A 344 15.91 -5.18 -5.67
C ASP A 344 17.19 -6.00 -5.39
N ASN A 345 18.26 -5.36 -4.92
CA ASN A 345 19.49 -6.06 -4.52
C ASN A 345 19.27 -7.03 -3.36
N ASN A 346 18.51 -6.66 -2.34
CA ASN A 346 18.22 -7.55 -1.21
C ASN A 346 17.32 -8.72 -1.62
N GLU A 347 16.32 -8.49 -2.47
CA GLU A 347 15.47 -9.54 -3.04
C GLU A 347 16.29 -10.54 -3.86
N GLU A 348 17.24 -10.06 -4.66
CA GLU A 348 18.17 -10.91 -5.39
C GLU A 348 19.03 -11.77 -4.46
N VAL A 349 19.62 -11.18 -3.42
CA VAL A 349 20.47 -11.90 -2.45
C VAL A 349 19.68 -12.95 -1.69
N VAL A 350 18.56 -12.56 -1.06
CA VAL A 350 17.71 -13.48 -0.29
C VAL A 350 17.21 -14.60 -1.20
N GLY A 351 16.69 -14.25 -2.39
CA GLY A 351 16.21 -15.23 -3.35
C GLY A 351 17.29 -16.21 -3.83
N ALA A 352 18.51 -15.74 -4.04
CA ALA A 352 19.64 -16.58 -4.41
C ALA A 352 20.02 -17.57 -3.29
N GLU A 353 20.11 -17.09 -2.05
CA GLU A 353 20.42 -17.95 -0.90
C GLU A 353 19.34 -19.00 -0.65
N THR A 354 18.05 -18.62 -0.73
CA THR A 354 16.94 -19.58 -0.63
C THR A 354 17.05 -20.68 -1.69
N VAL A 355 17.42 -20.31 -2.93
CA VAL A 355 17.56 -21.28 -4.02
C VAL A 355 18.77 -22.17 -3.84
N VAL A 356 19.93 -21.64 -3.44
CA VAL A 356 21.11 -22.44 -3.13
C VAL A 356 20.79 -23.43 -2.02
N GLY A 357 20.12 -23.01 -0.95
CA GLY A 357 19.68 -23.90 0.14
C GLY A 357 18.74 -24.99 -0.34
N ALA A 358 17.73 -24.64 -1.14
CA ALA A 358 16.78 -25.60 -1.70
C ALA A 358 17.46 -26.60 -2.65
N VAL A 359 18.34 -26.12 -3.54
CA VAL A 359 19.13 -26.95 -4.47
C VAL A 359 20.07 -27.85 -3.70
N ALA A 360 20.83 -27.34 -2.73
CA ALA A 360 21.72 -28.12 -1.88
C ALA A 360 20.96 -29.22 -1.12
N SER A 361 19.75 -28.93 -0.63
CA SER A 361 18.91 -29.93 0.03
C SER A 361 18.46 -31.05 -0.93
N LEU A 362 18.06 -30.70 -2.15
CA LEU A 362 17.63 -31.66 -3.18
C LEU A 362 18.81 -32.51 -3.66
N VAL A 363 19.95 -31.88 -3.87
CA VAL A 363 21.21 -32.52 -4.23
C VAL A 363 21.68 -33.47 -3.12
N GLY A 364 21.60 -33.05 -1.86
CA GLY A 364 21.89 -33.89 -0.70
C GLY A 364 20.97 -35.12 -0.58
N ARG A 365 19.73 -35.02 -1.06
CA ARG A 365 18.79 -36.16 -1.17
C ARG A 365 18.99 -37.02 -2.44
N GLY A 366 19.95 -36.66 -3.31
CA GLY A 366 20.19 -37.34 -4.58
C GLY A 366 19.20 -36.98 -5.70
N TRP A 367 18.35 -35.97 -5.50
CA TRP A 367 17.30 -35.55 -6.46
C TRP A 367 17.84 -34.50 -7.44
N VAL A 368 18.92 -34.85 -8.14
CA VAL A 368 19.67 -33.94 -9.04
C VAL A 368 18.82 -33.38 -10.17
N ASN A 369 17.92 -34.18 -10.76
CA ASN A 369 17.05 -33.68 -11.84
C ASN A 369 16.02 -32.67 -11.32
N THR A 370 15.43 -32.93 -10.15
CA THR A 370 14.50 -32.00 -9.49
C THR A 370 15.19 -30.69 -9.12
N ALA A 371 16.46 -30.76 -8.69
CA ALA A 371 17.28 -29.58 -8.44
C ALA A 371 17.53 -28.78 -9.73
N ALA A 372 17.86 -29.45 -10.84
CA ALA A 372 18.03 -28.83 -12.15
C ALA A 372 16.73 -28.21 -12.69
N ASP A 373 15.59 -28.87 -12.52
CA ASP A 373 14.28 -28.31 -12.90
C ASP A 373 13.94 -27.05 -12.11
N ARG A 374 14.25 -27.03 -10.81
CA ARG A 374 14.02 -25.85 -9.95
C ARG A 374 14.91 -24.67 -10.35
N LEU A 375 16.18 -24.93 -10.69
CA LEU A 375 17.09 -23.91 -11.25
C LEU A 375 16.60 -23.38 -12.61
N ARG A 376 15.99 -24.20 -13.47
CA ARG A 376 15.40 -23.74 -14.75
C ARG A 376 14.24 -22.77 -14.53
N VAL A 377 13.35 -23.09 -13.58
CA VAL A 377 12.24 -22.21 -13.20
C VAL A 377 12.79 -20.88 -12.66
N TRP A 378 13.76 -20.96 -11.76
CA TRP A 378 14.33 -19.75 -11.15
C TRP A 378 15.07 -18.86 -12.16
N ARG A 379 15.83 -19.43 -13.10
CA ARG A 379 16.46 -18.69 -14.20
C ARG A 379 15.47 -17.81 -14.98
N SER A 380 14.21 -18.25 -15.11
CA SER A 380 13.19 -17.50 -15.83
C SER A 380 12.64 -16.29 -15.05
N ARG A 381 12.89 -16.20 -13.74
CA ARG A 381 12.37 -15.16 -12.85
C ARG A 381 13.39 -14.09 -12.46
N ILE A 382 14.68 -14.39 -12.56
CA ILE A 382 15.77 -13.48 -12.16
C ILE A 382 15.95 -12.35 -13.17
N GLY A 383 15.98 -11.09 -12.71
CA GLY A 383 16.30 -9.91 -13.51
C GLY A 383 17.80 -9.79 -13.85
N ASN A 384 18.68 -10.10 -12.89
CA ASN A 384 20.14 -9.99 -13.02
C ASN A 384 20.72 -10.82 -14.19
N PRO A 385 21.37 -10.19 -15.19
CA PRO A 385 21.93 -10.89 -16.34
C PRO A 385 23.12 -11.78 -15.97
N VAL A 386 23.93 -11.39 -14.97
CA VAL A 386 25.12 -12.14 -14.54
C VAL A 386 24.72 -13.43 -13.86
N LEU A 387 23.80 -13.37 -12.89
CA LEU A 387 23.31 -14.55 -12.18
C LEU A 387 22.56 -15.50 -13.12
N ARG A 388 21.74 -14.94 -14.03
CA ARG A 388 21.07 -15.72 -15.09
C ARG A 388 22.08 -16.45 -15.98
N GLN A 389 23.20 -15.80 -16.32
CA GLN A 389 24.28 -16.43 -17.10
C GLN A 389 24.99 -17.53 -16.31
N GLN A 390 25.29 -17.30 -15.02
CA GLN A 390 25.90 -18.32 -14.15
C GLN A 390 25.02 -19.56 -14.02
N ILE A 391 23.71 -19.40 -13.78
CA ILE A 391 22.76 -20.53 -13.73
C ILE A 391 22.67 -21.22 -15.09
N THR A 392 22.73 -20.46 -16.19
CA THR A 392 22.73 -21.04 -17.53
C THR A 392 23.98 -21.88 -17.77
N GLN A 393 25.14 -21.41 -17.36
CA GLN A 393 26.39 -22.17 -17.42
C GLN A 393 26.32 -23.42 -16.54
N LEU A 394 25.81 -23.28 -15.31
CA LEU A 394 25.61 -24.40 -14.38
C LEU A 394 24.65 -25.47 -14.92
N LEU A 395 23.57 -25.05 -15.58
CA LEU A 395 22.60 -25.96 -16.21
C LEU A 395 23.09 -26.56 -17.53
N ALA A 396 24.00 -25.87 -18.23
CA ALA A 396 24.64 -26.36 -19.45
C ALA A 396 25.73 -27.38 -19.14
N ASP A 397 26.48 -27.18 -18.05
CA ASP A 397 27.40 -28.16 -17.53
C ASP A 397 26.65 -29.29 -16.82
N ARG A 398 26.59 -30.45 -17.48
CA ARG A 398 25.96 -31.65 -16.91
C ARG A 398 26.65 -32.14 -15.64
N ARG A 399 27.87 -31.68 -15.35
CA ARG A 399 28.61 -32.00 -14.13
C ARG A 399 28.44 -30.94 -13.04
N GLY A 400 27.78 -29.81 -13.34
CA GLY A 400 27.61 -28.70 -12.42
C GLY A 400 26.70 -29.00 -11.21
N ILE A 401 25.88 -30.05 -11.26
CA ILE A 401 24.98 -30.45 -10.16
C ILE A 401 25.25 -31.92 -9.81
N VAL A 402 25.79 -32.16 -8.62
CA VAL A 402 26.33 -33.48 -8.22
C VAL A 402 25.66 -34.00 -6.96
N GLY A 403 24.94 -35.11 -7.03
CA GLY A 403 24.37 -35.78 -5.86
C GLY A 403 25.21 -36.97 -5.41
N ALA A 404 25.47 -37.11 -4.11
CA ALA A 404 26.14 -38.29 -3.56
C ALA A 404 25.28 -39.55 -3.70
N MET A 405 25.88 -40.68 -4.06
CA MET A 405 25.17 -41.96 -4.08
C MET A 405 24.92 -42.46 -2.65
N ARG A 406 23.68 -42.28 -2.16
CA ARG A 406 23.22 -42.86 -0.90
C ARG A 406 22.72 -44.29 -1.11
N GLY A 407 23.68 -45.22 -1.21
CA GLY A 407 23.43 -46.66 -1.32
C GLY A 407 23.72 -47.23 -2.70
N ALA A 408 24.01 -48.54 -2.73
CA ALA A 408 24.15 -49.27 -3.97
C ALA A 408 22.85 -49.14 -4.79
N PRO A 409 22.94 -48.98 -6.12
CA PRO A 409 21.74 -48.92 -6.95
C PRO A 409 20.83 -50.11 -6.67
N PHE A 410 19.56 -49.83 -6.42
CA PHE A 410 18.58 -50.84 -6.02
C PHE A 410 18.51 -51.98 -7.04
N VAL A 411 19.09 -53.13 -6.66
CA VAL A 411 18.83 -54.42 -7.29
C VAL A 411 17.76 -55.09 -6.43
N GLY A 412 16.50 -54.74 -6.71
CA GLY A 412 15.36 -55.35 -6.02
C GLY A 412 14.79 -56.48 -6.86
N PHE A 413 14.47 -57.58 -6.18
CA PHE A 413 13.60 -58.61 -6.71
C PHE A 413 12.18 -58.34 -6.20
N TRP A 414 11.22 -58.30 -7.11
CA TRP A 414 9.80 -58.39 -6.78
C TRP A 414 9.24 -59.66 -7.41
N LEU A 415 8.04 -60.07 -6.99
CA LEU A 415 7.40 -61.34 -7.34
C LEU A 415 7.43 -61.74 -8.82
N VAL A 416 7.58 -60.77 -9.74
CA VAL A 416 7.50 -61.00 -11.20
C VAL A 416 8.65 -60.32 -11.96
N GLY A 417 9.72 -59.87 -11.29
CA GLY A 417 10.84 -59.22 -11.99
C GLY A 417 11.92 -58.65 -11.09
N PHE A 418 12.92 -58.03 -11.72
CA PHE A 418 14.02 -57.35 -11.01
C PHE A 418 14.44 -56.06 -11.70
N SER A 419 14.99 -55.13 -10.93
CA SER A 419 15.60 -53.89 -11.45
C SER A 419 17.11 -54.02 -11.40
N PHE A 420 17.79 -53.49 -12.40
CA PHE A 420 19.25 -53.46 -12.41
C PHE A 420 19.78 -52.26 -13.18
N LEU A 421 21.02 -51.87 -12.89
CA LEU A 421 21.75 -50.91 -13.71
C LEU A 421 22.75 -51.64 -14.60
N ALA A 422 22.72 -51.32 -15.89
CA ALA A 422 23.66 -51.88 -16.86
C ALA A 422 24.14 -50.82 -17.87
N GLY A 423 25.36 -51.02 -18.33
CA GLY A 423 26.04 -50.17 -19.31
C GLY A 423 27.12 -49.29 -18.68
N HIS A 424 28.28 -49.27 -19.34
CA HIS A 424 29.39 -48.35 -19.10
C HIS A 424 29.70 -47.63 -20.41
N ARG A 425 28.72 -46.85 -20.92
CA ARG A 425 28.87 -46.21 -22.23
C ARG A 425 29.56 -44.86 -22.08
N ALA A 426 30.43 -44.55 -23.05
CA ALA A 426 31.20 -43.30 -23.12
C ALA A 426 31.94 -42.98 -21.80
N PRO A 427 32.86 -43.86 -21.33
CA PRO A 427 33.69 -43.55 -20.19
C PRO A 427 34.48 -42.28 -20.51
N GLY A 428 34.22 -41.21 -19.75
CA GLY A 428 35.07 -40.04 -19.75
C GLY A 428 36.46 -40.43 -19.22
N LYS A 429 37.49 -39.66 -19.59
CA LYS A 429 38.85 -39.84 -19.04
C LYS A 429 38.89 -39.76 -17.50
N ASP A 430 37.85 -39.16 -16.91
CA ASP A 430 37.71 -38.89 -15.48
C ASP A 430 36.94 -40.00 -14.72
N GLY A 431 36.69 -41.15 -15.34
CA GLY A 431 35.99 -42.28 -14.71
C GLY A 431 34.45 -42.18 -14.71
N THR A 432 33.87 -41.10 -15.25
CA THR A 432 32.41 -40.97 -15.42
C THR A 432 31.90 -41.85 -16.54
N TYR A 433 30.79 -42.56 -16.35
CA TYR A 433 30.15 -43.40 -17.37
C TYR A 433 28.63 -43.22 -17.38
N ILE A 434 28.01 -43.61 -18.50
CA ILE A 434 26.55 -43.63 -18.63
C ILE A 434 26.04 -45.02 -18.29
N ALA A 435 25.27 -45.13 -17.21
CA ALA A 435 24.58 -46.33 -16.78
C ALA A 435 23.08 -46.23 -17.07
N THR A 436 22.47 -47.31 -17.56
CA THR A 436 21.03 -47.35 -17.85
C THR A 436 20.34 -48.21 -16.81
N HIS A 437 19.31 -47.66 -16.16
CA HIS A 437 18.44 -48.38 -15.27
C HIS A 437 17.42 -49.16 -16.08
N TYR A 438 17.42 -50.47 -15.91
CA TYR A 438 16.50 -51.40 -16.52
C TYR A 438 15.54 -51.95 -15.46
N MET A 439 14.30 -52.14 -15.88
CA MET A 439 13.30 -52.92 -15.15
C MET A 439 13.00 -54.16 -15.98
N ALA A 440 13.16 -55.35 -15.42
CA ALA A 440 12.98 -56.62 -16.12
C ALA A 440 11.78 -57.41 -15.58
N PRO A 441 10.53 -56.99 -15.87
CA PRO A 441 9.37 -57.84 -15.63
C PRO A 441 9.48 -59.10 -16.51
N LEU A 442 9.25 -60.27 -15.92
CA LEU A 442 9.38 -61.58 -16.59
C LEU A 442 10.73 -61.74 -17.33
N LEU A 443 11.81 -61.21 -16.76
CA LEU A 443 13.17 -61.26 -17.32
C LEU A 443 13.37 -60.45 -18.63
N ILE A 444 12.40 -59.63 -19.05
CA ILE A 444 12.52 -58.81 -20.26
C ILE A 444 12.99 -57.40 -19.89
N PRO A 445 14.24 -56.99 -20.18
CA PRO A 445 14.80 -55.73 -19.69
C PRO A 445 14.23 -54.51 -20.42
N ILE A 446 13.53 -53.65 -19.70
CA ILE A 446 12.96 -52.39 -20.18
C ILE A 446 13.84 -51.23 -19.70
N PRO A 447 14.56 -50.50 -20.58
CA PRO A 447 15.38 -49.37 -20.16
C PRO A 447 14.46 -48.21 -19.74
N LEU A 448 14.49 -47.85 -18.47
CA LEU A 448 13.67 -46.76 -17.92
C LEU A 448 14.35 -45.40 -18.12
N ALA A 449 15.62 -45.31 -17.75
CA ALA A 449 16.39 -44.05 -17.76
C ALA A 449 17.90 -44.33 -17.85
N SER A 450 18.64 -43.48 -18.57
CA SER A 450 20.10 -43.46 -18.50
C SER A 450 20.57 -42.32 -17.61
N TYR A 451 21.68 -42.52 -16.93
CA TYR A 451 22.24 -41.61 -15.95
C TYR A 451 23.74 -41.46 -16.16
N LEU A 452 24.23 -40.23 -16.11
CA LEU A 452 25.67 -39.96 -16.03
C LEU A 452 26.08 -40.08 -14.56
N ARG A 453 27.06 -40.94 -14.27
CA ARG A 453 27.54 -41.21 -12.91
C ARG A 453 29.02 -41.60 -12.92
N ASP A 454 29.64 -41.62 -11.75
CA ASP A 454 30.89 -42.33 -11.52
C ASP A 454 30.66 -43.39 -10.41
N GLU A 455 31.72 -43.77 -9.69
CA GLU A 455 31.63 -44.69 -8.56
C GLU A 455 30.99 -44.07 -7.30
N ARG A 456 31.04 -42.74 -7.15
CA ARG A 456 30.70 -42.02 -5.91
C ARG A 456 29.50 -41.07 -6.05
N PHE A 457 29.22 -40.62 -7.26
CA PHE A 457 28.33 -39.50 -7.56
C PHE A 457 27.42 -39.75 -8.76
N PHE A 458 26.30 -39.04 -8.74
CA PHE A 458 25.31 -38.98 -9.80
C PHE A 458 25.21 -37.56 -10.33
N TYR A 459 25.32 -37.41 -11.66
CA TYR A 459 25.38 -36.11 -12.33
C TYR A 459 24.07 -35.73 -13.06
N GLY A 460 23.14 -36.67 -13.23
CA GLY A 460 21.84 -36.38 -13.84
C GLY A 460 21.38 -37.40 -14.89
N LYS A 461 20.14 -37.23 -15.36
CA LYS A 461 19.54 -38.08 -16.41
C LYS A 461 20.05 -37.68 -17.80
N VAL A 462 20.42 -38.68 -18.57
CA VAL A 462 20.84 -38.54 -19.97
C VAL A 462 19.76 -39.18 -20.86
N PRO A 463 19.48 -38.61 -22.05
CA PRO A 463 18.56 -39.25 -22.99
C PRO A 463 19.00 -40.68 -23.30
N LEU A 464 18.02 -41.59 -23.30
CA LEU A 464 18.21 -42.97 -23.74
C LEU A 464 18.72 -42.97 -25.19
N THR A 465 19.70 -43.85 -25.47
CA THR A 465 20.13 -44.10 -26.84
C THR A 465 18.95 -44.47 -27.74
N ILE A 466 19.04 -44.16 -29.03
CA ILE A 466 17.98 -44.43 -30.01
C ILE A 466 17.56 -45.91 -29.94
N GLY A 467 18.52 -46.84 -29.91
CA GLY A 467 18.25 -48.28 -29.77
C GLY A 467 17.49 -48.64 -28.47
N ALA A 468 17.89 -48.06 -27.33
CA ALA A 468 17.18 -48.30 -26.06
C ALA A 468 15.74 -47.74 -26.08
N ARG A 469 15.51 -46.61 -26.75
CA ARG A 469 14.15 -46.05 -26.94
C ARG A 469 13.27 -46.94 -27.81
N ILE A 470 13.82 -47.43 -28.92
CA ILE A 470 13.13 -48.36 -29.83
C ILE A 470 12.81 -49.66 -29.09
N TRP A 471 13.79 -50.24 -28.39
CA TRP A 471 13.59 -51.47 -27.61
C TRP A 471 12.51 -51.32 -26.53
N ARG A 472 12.54 -50.22 -25.77
CA ARG A 472 11.48 -49.91 -24.80
C ARG A 472 10.10 -49.87 -25.46
N ALA A 473 9.98 -49.22 -26.62
CA ALA A 473 8.71 -49.13 -27.33
C ALA A 473 8.21 -50.51 -27.79
N ILE A 474 9.10 -51.34 -28.35
CA ILE A 474 8.79 -52.72 -28.78
C ILE A 474 8.29 -53.55 -27.60
N VAL A 475 9.02 -53.55 -26.48
CA VAL A 475 8.67 -54.37 -25.31
C VAL A 475 7.35 -53.91 -24.68
N LEU A 476 7.13 -52.60 -24.52
CA LEU A 476 5.87 -52.08 -23.99
C LEU A 476 4.68 -52.41 -24.90
N LEU A 477 4.85 -52.32 -26.22
CA LEU A 477 3.83 -52.72 -27.18
C LEU A 477 3.56 -54.23 -27.12
N GLY A 478 4.60 -55.04 -26.99
CA GLY A 478 4.49 -56.49 -26.81
C GLY A 478 3.74 -56.88 -25.55
N PHE A 479 4.04 -56.24 -24.41
CA PHE A 479 3.30 -56.44 -23.16
C PHE A 479 1.83 -56.06 -23.29
N LEU A 480 1.55 -54.93 -23.93
CA LEU A 480 0.18 -54.47 -24.19
C LEU A 480 -0.60 -55.51 -25.03
N VAL A 481 0.00 -56.01 -26.11
CA VAL A 481 -0.60 -57.05 -26.96
C VAL A 481 -0.83 -58.34 -26.16
N ALA A 482 0.14 -58.77 -25.36
CA ALA A 482 0.06 -60.00 -24.57
C ALA A 482 -1.02 -59.94 -23.47
N PHE A 483 -1.19 -58.79 -22.81
CA PHE A 483 -2.22 -58.59 -21.78
C PHE A 483 -3.64 -58.45 -22.33
N ILE A 484 -3.79 -58.01 -23.58
CA ILE A 484 -5.09 -57.80 -24.23
C ILE A 484 -5.56 -59.06 -24.96
N ARG A 485 -4.64 -59.93 -25.41
CA ARG A 485 -4.96 -61.19 -26.10
C ARG A 485 -5.99 -62.10 -25.40
N PRO A 486 -6.09 -62.16 -24.05
CA PRO A 486 -7.12 -62.95 -23.37
C PRO A 486 -8.55 -62.35 -23.46
N TYR A 487 -8.70 -61.09 -23.84
CA TYR A 487 -9.98 -60.35 -23.91
C TYR A 487 -10.55 -60.32 -25.34
N ASP A 488 -10.53 -61.46 -26.03
CA ASP A 488 -10.84 -61.63 -27.46
C ASP A 488 -12.35 -61.51 -27.80
N GLY A 489 -13.07 -60.56 -27.16
CA GLY A 489 -14.38 -60.09 -27.58
C GLY A 489 -14.22 -58.97 -28.62
N GLY A 490 -14.91 -59.08 -29.77
CA GLY A 490 -14.68 -58.27 -30.99
C GLY A 490 -14.68 -56.74 -30.81
N THR A 491 -15.35 -56.21 -29.78
CA THR A 491 -15.37 -54.78 -29.48
C THR A 491 -14.03 -54.28 -28.92
N GLY A 492 -13.36 -55.07 -28.08
CA GLY A 492 -12.06 -54.69 -27.47
C GLY A 492 -10.94 -54.65 -28.50
N ARG A 493 -10.96 -55.57 -29.47
CA ARG A 493 -9.97 -55.68 -30.54
C ARG A 493 -9.99 -54.48 -31.51
N THR A 494 -11.17 -53.93 -31.75
CA THR A 494 -11.37 -52.79 -32.67
C THR A 494 -10.95 -51.46 -32.04
N VAL A 495 -11.38 -51.20 -30.80
CA VAL A 495 -10.94 -50.02 -30.03
C VAL A 495 -9.41 -50.03 -29.84
N PHE A 496 -8.84 -51.22 -29.64
CA PHE A 496 -7.39 -51.41 -29.55
C PHE A 496 -6.63 -51.06 -30.83
N LEU A 497 -7.06 -51.56 -32.00
CA LEU A 497 -6.40 -51.24 -33.27
C LEU A 497 -6.46 -49.74 -33.57
N ILE A 498 -7.56 -49.07 -33.20
CA ILE A 498 -7.70 -47.62 -33.31
C ILE A 498 -6.74 -46.91 -32.35
N ALA A 499 -6.65 -47.33 -31.09
CA ALA A 499 -5.75 -46.73 -30.11
C ALA A 499 -4.26 -46.93 -30.44
N VAL A 500 -3.87 -48.13 -30.91
CA VAL A 500 -2.50 -48.42 -31.36
C VAL A 500 -2.18 -47.68 -32.65
N GLY A 501 -3.11 -47.63 -33.60
CA GLY A 501 -2.98 -46.82 -34.81
C GLY A 501 -2.78 -45.33 -34.47
N ALA A 502 -3.59 -44.79 -33.55
CA ALA A 502 -3.48 -43.42 -33.08
C ALA A 502 -2.14 -43.15 -32.36
N LEU A 503 -1.68 -44.07 -31.49
CA LEU A 503 -0.42 -43.94 -30.77
C LEU A 503 0.81 -44.06 -31.71
N ALA A 504 0.72 -44.93 -32.72
CA ALA A 504 1.74 -45.06 -33.76
C ALA A 504 1.80 -43.79 -34.64
N LEU A 505 0.64 -43.24 -35.03
CA LEU A 505 0.53 -41.96 -35.74
C LEU A 505 1.06 -40.78 -34.91
N LEU A 506 0.72 -40.70 -33.63
CA LEU A 506 1.25 -39.68 -32.71
C LEU A 506 2.77 -39.76 -32.56
N ASN A 507 3.34 -40.97 -32.45
CA ASN A 507 4.78 -41.15 -32.39
C ASN A 507 5.46 -40.84 -33.73
N ALA A 508 4.88 -41.25 -34.86
CA ALA A 508 5.38 -40.92 -36.19
C ALA A 508 5.36 -39.40 -36.44
N ALA A 509 4.26 -38.73 -36.12
CA ALA A 509 4.13 -37.28 -36.20
C ALA A 509 5.15 -36.55 -35.31
N ARG A 510 5.39 -37.06 -34.09
CA ARG A 510 6.41 -36.50 -33.18
C ARG A 510 7.84 -36.70 -33.68
N ILE A 511 8.12 -37.83 -34.33
CA ILE A 511 9.42 -38.10 -34.98
C ILE A 511 9.63 -37.17 -36.17
N VAL A 512 8.61 -37.00 -37.02
CA VAL A 512 8.65 -36.06 -38.15
C VAL A 512 8.82 -34.62 -37.65
N TRP A 513 8.10 -34.21 -36.61
CA TRP A 513 8.25 -32.88 -36.01
C TRP A 513 9.66 -32.66 -35.43
N LEU A 514 10.28 -33.66 -34.80
CA LEU A 514 11.67 -33.60 -34.32
C LEU A 514 12.70 -33.55 -35.46
N LEU A 515 12.42 -34.16 -36.61
CA LEU A 515 13.27 -34.10 -37.81
C LEU A 515 13.13 -32.76 -38.55
N VAL A 516 11.92 -32.18 -38.58
CA VAL A 516 11.66 -30.87 -39.21
C VAL A 516 12.16 -29.72 -38.33
N SER A 517 11.99 -29.79 -37.01
CA SER A 517 12.48 -28.76 -36.08
C SER A 517 14.01 -28.72 -35.92
N THR A 518 14.71 -29.77 -36.34
CA THR A 518 16.19 -29.78 -36.37
C THR A 518 16.77 -29.23 -37.67
N THR A 519 15.97 -29.06 -38.73
CA THR A 519 16.41 -28.54 -40.03
C THR A 519 16.11 -27.06 -40.26
N THR A 520 15.28 -26.42 -39.41
CA THR A 520 14.91 -24.99 -39.51
C THR A 520 15.54 -24.11 -38.42
N ARG A 521 16.79 -24.35 -38.04
CA ARG A 521 17.60 -23.28 -37.43
C ARG A 521 18.17 -22.41 -38.55
N PRO A 522 17.75 -21.15 -38.72
CA PRO A 522 18.43 -20.26 -39.64
C PRO A 522 19.88 -20.09 -39.18
N THR A 523 20.81 -20.45 -40.05
CA THR A 523 22.20 -20.01 -39.97
C THR A 523 22.20 -18.49 -40.03
N ALA A 524 22.26 -17.84 -38.87
CA ALA A 524 22.64 -16.44 -38.80
C ALA A 524 24.04 -16.32 -39.42
N HIS A 525 24.10 -15.57 -40.52
CA HIS A 525 25.32 -15.13 -41.17
C HIS A 525 26.30 -14.56 -40.14
N ARG A 526 27.48 -15.17 -40.03
CA ARG A 526 28.71 -14.45 -39.71
C ARG A 526 29.30 -14.02 -41.05
N ALA A 527 29.25 -12.72 -41.33
CA ALA A 527 30.20 -12.02 -42.18
C ALA A 527 30.76 -10.89 -41.31
N GLU A 528 32.09 -10.78 -41.33
CA GLU A 528 32.99 -9.67 -40.95
C GLU A 528 32.60 -8.73 -39.81
#